data_AF-A0A1M4W771-F1
#
_entry.id   AF-A0A1M4W771-F1
#
_cell.length_a   1.000
_cell.length_b   1.000
_cell.length_c   1.000
_cell.angle_alpha   90.00
_cell.angle_beta   90.00
_cell.angle_gamma   90.00
#
_symmetry.space_group_name_H-M   'P 1'
#
loop_
_entity.id
_entity.type
_entity.pdbx_description
1 polymer ?
#
loop_
_entity_poly.entity_id
_entity_poly.type
_entity_poly.pdbx_seq_one_letter_code
_entity_poly.pdbx_strand_id
1 'polypeptide(L)'
;MYDFLLEQLIGKWSKFINSFSPDEVDMEAAKKVQILFENQYFTLGAVMFVLAIAAWAIYYLWLNSLPGLFYKSKYWVLSGACCTVLTGIATYFIIKSKVTINFPFGEYTAGIVAINCLYSIIVFFLLSVFFNGFTNAKTTPFKLF
;
A
#
# COMPACT_ATOMS: atom_id res chain seq x y z
N MET A 1 13.54 0.10 -5.56
CA MET A 1 12.34 -0.65 -6.02
C MET A 1 11.09 0.23 -5.98
N TYR A 2 10.83 0.94 -4.88
CA TYR A 2 9.72 1.89 -4.76
C TYR A 2 9.80 3.00 -5.84
N ASP A 3 10.95 3.65 -5.98
CA ASP A 3 11.16 4.70 -6.99
C ASP A 3 11.01 4.18 -8.41
N PHE A 4 11.52 2.97 -8.69
CA PHE A 4 11.36 2.34 -10.00
C PHE A 4 9.88 2.14 -10.37
N LEU A 5 9.05 1.62 -9.46
CA LEU A 5 7.62 1.46 -9.73
C LEU A 5 6.90 2.81 -9.86
N LEU A 6 7.33 3.81 -9.09
CA LEU A 6 6.81 5.17 -9.17
C LEU A 6 7.14 5.80 -10.53
N GLU A 7 8.36 5.61 -11.03
CA GLU A 7 8.77 6.05 -12.37
C GLU A 7 7.99 5.35 -13.48
N GLN A 8 7.63 4.07 -13.33
CA GLN A 8 6.81 3.36 -14.32
C GLN A 8 5.36 3.85 -14.35
N LEU A 9 4.80 4.22 -13.20
CA LEU A 9 3.39 4.59 -13.08
C LEU A 9 3.12 6.08 -13.35
N ILE A 10 4.04 6.96 -12.96
CA ILE A 10 3.83 8.42 -12.97
C ILE A 10 4.87 9.13 -13.86
N GLY A 11 5.94 8.42 -14.26
CA GLY A 11 7.08 8.99 -14.95
C GLY A 11 8.17 9.45 -13.98
N LYS A 12 9.33 9.83 -14.52
CA LYS A 12 10.45 10.37 -13.72
C LYS A 12 10.01 11.60 -12.94
N TRP A 13 10.52 11.76 -11.72
CA TRP A 13 10.39 13.01 -10.95
C TRP A 13 10.83 14.24 -11.75
N SER A 14 11.78 14.10 -12.67
CA SER A 14 12.15 15.19 -13.59
C SER A 14 10.99 15.65 -14.48
N LYS A 15 10.09 14.75 -14.89
CA LYS A 15 8.89 15.08 -15.67
C LYS A 15 7.85 15.79 -14.80
N PHE A 16 7.73 15.42 -13.51
CA PHE A 16 6.96 16.18 -12.52
C PHE A 16 7.47 17.61 -12.41
N ILE A 17 8.77 17.76 -12.11
CA ILE A 17 9.40 19.05 -11.87
C ILE A 17 9.31 19.94 -13.11
N ASN A 18 9.48 19.38 -14.30
CA ASN A 18 9.37 20.10 -15.57
C ASN A 18 7.92 20.38 -16.02
N SER A 19 6.91 19.77 -15.36
CA SER A 19 5.50 20.11 -15.58
C SER A 19 5.09 21.40 -14.85
N PHE A 20 5.91 21.85 -13.91
CA PHE A 20 5.85 23.20 -13.38
C PHE A 20 6.54 24.16 -14.36
N SER A 21 5.96 25.35 -14.54
CA SER A 21 6.50 26.41 -15.40
C SER A 21 7.99 26.64 -15.06
N PRO A 22 8.87 27.01 -16.01
CA PRO A 22 10.32 27.11 -15.78
C PRO A 22 10.76 28.24 -14.83
N ASP A 23 9.83 28.87 -14.11
CA ASP A 23 10.14 29.87 -13.09
C ASP A 23 10.83 29.17 -11.89
N GLU A 24 11.99 29.70 -11.47
CA GLU A 24 12.84 29.10 -10.43
C GLU A 24 12.09 28.82 -9.11
N VAL A 25 11.08 29.63 -8.80
CA VAL A 25 10.24 29.54 -7.60
C VAL A 25 9.38 28.26 -7.62
N ASP A 26 8.84 27.87 -8.77
CA ASP A 26 8.00 26.68 -8.91
C ASP A 26 8.83 25.39 -8.89
N MET A 27 10.06 25.44 -9.40
CA MET A 27 11.01 24.33 -9.33
C MET A 27 11.46 24.03 -7.90
N GLU A 28 11.71 25.07 -7.07
CA GLU A 28 12.07 24.88 -5.67
C GLU A 28 10.91 24.28 -4.86
N ALA A 29 9.68 24.72 -5.13
CA ALA A 29 8.47 24.17 -4.51
C ALA A 29 8.28 22.68 -4.89
N ALA A 30 8.46 22.31 -6.17
CA ALA A 30 8.35 20.94 -6.62
C ALA A 30 9.37 19.99 -5.96
N LYS A 31 10.62 20.46 -5.77
CA LYS A 31 11.66 19.69 -5.05
C LYS A 31 11.33 19.51 -3.57
N LYS A 32 10.80 20.55 -2.90
CA LYS A 32 10.34 20.44 -1.50
C LYS A 32 9.24 19.39 -1.36
N VAL A 33 8.32 19.33 -2.31
CA VAL A 33 7.26 18.31 -2.36
C VAL A 33 7.84 16.91 -2.55
N GLN A 34 8.79 16.73 -3.47
CA GLN A 34 9.47 15.44 -3.66
C GLN A 34 10.14 14.95 -2.37
N ILE A 35 10.95 15.79 -1.72
CA ILE A 35 11.64 15.44 -0.46
C ILE A 35 10.63 15.08 0.63
N LEU A 36 9.53 15.84 0.72
CA LEU A 36 8.48 15.59 1.70
C LEU A 36 7.83 14.21 1.48
N PHE A 37 7.63 13.80 0.23
CA PHE A 37 7.14 12.47 -0.12
C PHE A 37 8.14 11.35 0.17
N GLU A 38 9.40 11.51 -0.25
CA GLU A 38 10.46 10.53 0.00
C GLU A 38 10.62 10.27 1.50
N ASN A 39 10.54 11.31 2.32
CA ASN A 39 10.54 11.21 3.77
C ASN A 39 9.34 10.43 4.34
N GLN A 40 8.23 10.30 3.61
CA GLN A 40 7.09 9.49 4.03
C GLN A 40 7.18 8.02 3.60
N TYR A 41 8.10 7.62 2.72
CA TYR A 41 8.13 6.25 2.19
C TYR A 41 8.25 5.20 3.29
N PHE A 42 9.09 5.47 4.29
CA PHE A 42 9.21 4.57 5.45
C PHE A 42 7.89 4.46 6.22
N THR A 43 7.24 5.58 6.53
CA THR A 43 5.95 5.61 7.24
C THR A 43 4.86 4.88 6.44
N LEU A 44 4.77 5.12 5.14
CA LEU A 44 3.81 4.47 4.25
C LEU A 44 4.04 2.94 4.21
N GLY A 45 5.29 2.51 4.05
CA GLY A 45 5.67 1.11 4.09
C GLY A 45 5.36 0.45 5.43
N ALA A 46 5.63 1.12 6.55
CA ALA A 46 5.34 0.61 7.89
C ALA A 46 3.82 0.44 8.11
N VAL A 47 3.02 1.45 7.75
CA VAL A 47 1.55 1.38 7.89
C VAL A 47 0.96 0.27 7.03
N MET A 48 1.39 0.18 5.77
CA MET A 48 0.99 -0.91 4.87
C MET A 48 1.35 -2.28 5.47
N PHE A 49 2.54 -2.44 6.01
CA PHE A 49 2.99 -3.70 6.62
C PHE A 49 2.17 -4.07 7.85
N VAL A 50 1.89 -3.11 8.74
CA VAL A 50 1.03 -3.30 9.90
C VAL A 50 -0.39 -3.70 9.49
N LEU A 51 -0.97 -3.05 8.48
CA LEU A 51 -2.30 -3.41 7.96
C LEU A 51 -2.33 -4.81 7.37
N ALA A 52 -1.28 -5.21 6.64
CA ALA A 52 -1.16 -6.55 6.09
C ALA A 52 -1.04 -7.62 7.18
N ILE A 53 -0.25 -7.37 8.24
CA ILE A 53 -0.17 -8.26 9.41
C ILE A 53 -1.51 -8.34 10.12
N ALA A 54 -2.19 -7.21 10.34
CA ALA A 54 -3.49 -7.19 11.01
C ALA A 54 -4.54 -7.95 10.20
N ALA A 55 -4.61 -7.74 8.89
CA ALA A 55 -5.52 -8.46 8.00
C ALA A 55 -5.23 -9.96 7.98
N TRP A 56 -3.94 -10.33 7.94
CA TRP A 56 -3.50 -11.72 8.04
C TRP A 56 -3.94 -12.33 9.38
N ALA A 57 -3.64 -11.68 10.51
CA ALA A 57 -3.98 -12.18 11.84
C ALA A 57 -5.50 -12.31 12.04
N ILE A 58 -6.28 -11.31 11.60
CA ILE A 58 -7.74 -11.35 11.64
C ILE A 58 -8.27 -12.56 10.85
N TYR A 59 -7.78 -12.77 9.63
CA TYR A 59 -8.23 -13.90 8.83
C TYR A 59 -7.82 -15.24 9.46
N TYR A 60 -6.53 -15.43 9.74
CA TYR A 60 -5.95 -16.71 10.11
C TYR A 60 -6.16 -17.11 11.57
N LEU A 61 -6.06 -16.17 12.51
CA LEU A 61 -6.15 -16.45 13.94
C LEU A 61 -7.56 -16.30 14.47
N TRP A 62 -8.36 -15.39 13.90
CA TRP A 62 -9.71 -15.12 14.39
C TRP A 62 -10.81 -15.69 13.50
N LEU A 63 -10.91 -15.29 12.23
CA LEU A 63 -12.00 -15.75 11.36
C LEU A 63 -11.90 -17.25 11.05
N ASN A 64 -10.69 -17.78 10.88
CA ASN A 64 -10.47 -19.20 10.59
C ASN A 64 -10.55 -20.12 11.83
N SER A 65 -10.46 -19.55 13.04
CA SER A 65 -10.65 -20.32 14.27
C SER A 65 -12.13 -20.50 14.63
N LEU A 66 -13.02 -19.68 14.06
CA LEU A 66 -14.47 -19.82 14.24
C LEU A 66 -14.99 -21.01 13.40
N PRO A 67 -15.57 -22.05 14.03
CA PRO A 67 -16.14 -23.18 13.31
C PRO A 67 -17.31 -22.72 12.43
N GLY A 68 -17.18 -22.81 11.10
CA GLY A 68 -18.24 -22.40 10.17
C GLY A 68 -17.72 -21.71 8.90
N LEU A 69 -18.58 -20.96 8.20
CA LEU A 69 -18.42 -20.43 6.83
C LEU A 69 -17.06 -19.78 6.45
N PHE A 70 -16.32 -19.23 7.41
CA PHE A 70 -15.21 -18.29 7.18
C PHE A 70 -13.88 -18.94 6.76
N TYR A 71 -13.77 -20.26 6.79
CA TYR A 71 -12.59 -20.99 6.30
C TYR A 71 -12.48 -20.99 4.76
N LYS A 72 -13.49 -20.51 4.02
CA LYS A 72 -13.49 -20.55 2.54
C LYS A 72 -12.51 -19.52 1.93
N SER A 73 -11.90 -19.87 0.80
CA SER A 73 -10.98 -19.01 0.04
C SER A 73 -11.56 -17.64 -0.32
N LYS A 74 -12.87 -17.54 -0.50
CA LYS A 74 -13.55 -16.25 -0.75
C LYS A 74 -13.34 -15.23 0.38
N TYR A 75 -13.21 -15.66 1.64
CA TYR A 75 -12.96 -14.76 2.76
C TYR A 75 -11.48 -14.38 2.87
N TRP A 76 -10.57 -15.24 2.42
CA TRP A 76 -9.16 -14.87 2.26
C TRP A 76 -9.00 -13.75 1.23
N VAL A 77 -9.66 -13.89 0.06
CA VAL A 77 -9.70 -12.85 -0.98
C VAL A 77 -10.33 -11.56 -0.42
N LEU A 78 -11.43 -11.68 0.33
CA LEU A 78 -12.09 -10.53 0.95
C LEU A 78 -11.17 -9.82 1.95
N SER A 79 -10.44 -10.55 2.79
CA SER A 79 -9.47 -9.98 3.73
C SER A 79 -8.32 -9.27 3.00
N GLY A 80 -7.80 -9.84 1.91
CA GLY A 80 -6.80 -9.18 1.07
C GLY A 80 -7.35 -7.90 0.42
N ALA A 81 -8.58 -7.94 -0.09
CA ALA A 81 -9.25 -6.78 -0.66
C ALA A 81 -9.47 -5.68 0.39
N CYS A 82 -9.95 -6.03 1.59
CA CYS A 82 -10.08 -5.09 2.70
C CYS A 82 -8.73 -4.47 3.10
N CYS A 83 -7.67 -5.28 3.20
CA CYS A 83 -6.30 -4.80 3.46
C CYS A 83 -5.86 -3.77 2.41
N THR A 84 -6.12 -4.05 1.14
CA THR A 84 -5.78 -3.17 0.02
C THR A 84 -6.52 -1.85 0.10
N VAL A 85 -7.84 -1.90 0.30
CA VAL A 85 -8.68 -0.70 0.43
C VAL A 85 -8.25 0.16 1.61
N LEU A 86 -8.04 -0.46 2.78
CA LEU A 86 -7.57 0.26 3.98
C LEU A 86 -6.18 0.87 3.78
N THR A 87 -5.28 0.17 3.11
CA THR A 87 -3.95 0.70 2.76
C THR A 87 -4.06 1.92 1.85
N GLY A 88 -4.91 1.85 0.83
CA GLY A 88 -5.12 2.98 -0.08
C GLY A 88 -5.70 4.21 0.63
N ILE A 89 -6.70 4.01 1.49
CA ILE A 89 -7.29 5.07 2.32
C ILE A 89 -6.23 5.68 3.25
N ALA A 90 -5.49 4.85 3.98
CA ALA A 90 -4.46 5.32 4.91
C ALA A 90 -3.36 6.10 4.17
N THR A 91 -2.87 5.58 3.05
CA THR A 91 -1.84 6.22 2.22
C THR A 91 -2.30 7.59 1.74
N TYR A 92 -3.54 7.68 1.23
CA TYR A 92 -4.13 8.94 0.78
C TYR A 92 -4.18 9.99 1.90
N PHE A 93 -4.68 9.60 3.09
CA PHE A 93 -4.79 10.54 4.22
C PHE A 93 -3.43 10.95 4.80
N ILE A 94 -2.46 10.04 4.88
CA ILE A 94 -1.10 10.37 5.32
C ILE A 94 -0.49 11.42 4.39
N ILE A 95 -0.56 11.18 3.08
CA ILE A 95 -0.03 12.10 2.07
C ILE A 95 -0.75 13.45 2.12
N LYS A 96 -2.09 13.44 2.15
CA LYS A 96 -2.91 14.65 2.23
C LYS A 96 -2.62 15.45 3.50
N SER A 97 -2.33 14.80 4.63
CA SER A 97 -2.00 15.49 5.88
C SER A 97 -0.66 16.26 5.83
N LYS A 98 0.23 15.90 4.90
CA LYS A 98 1.57 16.49 4.79
C LYS A 98 1.66 17.59 3.74
N VAL A 99 0.67 17.70 2.86
CA VAL A 99 0.67 18.71 1.80
C VAL A 99 -0.44 19.72 2.06
N THR A 100 -0.01 20.92 2.47
CA THR A 100 -0.86 22.07 2.79
C THR A 100 -1.12 22.99 1.59
N ILE A 101 -0.45 22.76 0.45
CA ILE A 101 -0.53 23.60 -0.74
C ILE A 101 -1.50 22.95 -1.74
N ASN A 102 -2.37 23.77 -2.37
CA ASN A 102 -3.20 23.37 -3.52
C ASN A 102 -2.31 23.11 -4.75
N PHE A 103 -1.53 22.03 -4.70
CA PHE A 103 -0.70 21.56 -5.80
C PHE A 103 -1.53 20.66 -6.73
N PRO A 104 -1.19 20.54 -8.03
CA PRO A 104 -1.80 19.56 -8.93
C PRO A 104 -1.35 18.14 -8.54
N PHE A 105 -2.00 17.63 -7.49
CA PHE A 105 -1.51 16.57 -6.63
C PHE A 105 -2.09 15.18 -6.97
N GLY A 106 -3.06 15.15 -7.88
CA GLY A 106 -3.91 13.99 -8.14
C GLY A 106 -3.14 12.79 -8.68
N GLU A 107 -2.31 12.99 -9.70
CA GLU A 107 -1.61 11.89 -10.39
C GLU A 107 -0.52 11.25 -9.53
N TYR A 108 0.28 12.06 -8.84
CA TYR A 108 1.37 11.58 -7.98
C TYR A 108 0.85 10.85 -6.74
N THR A 109 -0.19 11.42 -6.11
CA THR A 109 -0.87 10.75 -4.99
C THR A 109 -1.50 9.44 -5.44
N ALA A 110 -2.16 9.42 -6.61
CA ALA A 110 -2.76 8.21 -7.15
C ALA A 110 -1.72 7.11 -7.41
N GLY A 111 -0.56 7.43 -7.98
CA GLY A 111 0.48 6.44 -8.20
C GLY A 111 1.12 5.93 -6.90
N ILE A 112 1.35 6.80 -5.91
CA ILE A 112 1.81 6.37 -4.58
C ILE A 112 0.79 5.44 -3.91
N VAL A 113 -0.49 5.80 -3.96
CA VAL A 113 -1.60 4.96 -3.45
C VAL A 113 -1.62 3.61 -4.17
N ALA A 114 -1.51 3.60 -5.50
CA ALA A 114 -1.52 2.38 -6.30
C ALA A 114 -0.35 1.45 -5.94
N ILE A 115 0.86 1.99 -5.74
CA ILE A 115 2.04 1.23 -5.33
C ILE A 115 1.86 0.60 -3.96
N ASN A 116 1.37 1.37 -2.97
CA ASN A 116 1.13 0.83 -1.62
C ASN A 116 0.01 -0.22 -1.63
N CYS A 117 -1.05 -0.03 -2.42
CA CYS A 117 -2.07 -1.06 -2.64
C CYS A 117 -1.46 -2.34 -3.22
N LEU A 118 -0.64 -2.24 -4.27
CA LEU A 118 0.03 -3.39 -4.88
C LEU A 118 0.93 -4.12 -3.88
N TYR A 119 1.77 -3.39 -3.14
CA TYR A 119 2.63 -3.99 -2.13
C TYR A 119 1.82 -4.61 -0.98
N SER A 120 0.69 -4.02 -0.57
CA SER A 120 -0.15 -4.61 0.48
C SER A 120 -0.67 -5.99 0.08
N ILE A 121 -1.04 -6.18 -1.20
CA ILE A 121 -1.47 -7.48 -1.74
C ILE A 121 -0.30 -8.46 -1.71
N ILE A 122 0.87 -8.04 -2.17
CA ILE A 122 2.08 -8.88 -2.17
C ILE A 122 2.45 -9.31 -0.75
N VAL A 123 2.49 -8.37 0.19
CA VAL A 123 2.83 -8.66 1.59
C VAL A 123 1.79 -9.57 2.22
N PHE A 124 0.48 -9.30 2.05
CA PHE A 124 -0.58 -10.16 2.57
C PHE A 124 -0.47 -11.58 2.00
N PHE A 125 -0.19 -11.72 0.70
CA PHE A 125 0.03 -13.00 0.05
C PHE A 125 1.26 -13.72 0.63
N LEU A 126 2.40 -13.04 0.75
CA LEU A 126 3.62 -13.61 1.32
C LEU A 126 3.40 -14.07 2.77
N LEU A 127 2.79 -13.24 3.62
CA LEU A 127 2.43 -13.62 4.99
C LEU A 127 1.52 -14.85 5.01
N SER A 128 0.54 -14.89 4.10
CA SER A 128 -0.37 -16.04 3.94
C SER A 128 0.35 -17.32 3.55
N VAL A 129 1.37 -17.25 2.69
CA VAL A 129 2.19 -18.40 2.28
C VAL A 129 3.13 -18.83 3.41
N PHE A 130 3.90 -17.90 3.97
CA PHE A 130 4.90 -18.19 5.02
C PHE A 130 4.28 -18.76 6.29
N PHE A 131 3.16 -18.18 6.74
CA PHE A 131 2.53 -18.58 8.00
C PHE A 131 1.43 -19.61 7.86
N ASN A 132 1.17 -20.10 6.65
CA ASN A 132 0.18 -21.14 6.39
C ASN A 132 0.37 -22.37 7.30
N GLY A 133 1.61 -22.82 7.47
CA GLY A 133 1.95 -23.99 8.29
C GLY A 133 1.90 -23.78 9.81
N PHE A 134 1.83 -22.52 10.27
CA PHE A 134 1.78 -22.18 11.70
C PHE A 134 0.35 -22.04 12.23
N THR A 135 -0.65 -22.15 11.36
CA THR A 135 -2.05 -21.95 11.70
C THR A 135 -2.81 -23.26 11.51
N ASN A 136 -3.70 -23.62 12.44
CA ASN A 136 -4.61 -24.76 12.32
C ASN A 136 -5.70 -24.55 11.23
N ALA A 137 -5.44 -23.65 10.28
CA ALA A 137 -6.30 -23.24 9.19
C ALA A 137 -6.64 -24.45 8.31
N LYS A 138 -7.86 -24.97 8.44
CA LYS A 138 -8.29 -26.17 7.73
C LYS A 138 -8.46 -25.97 6.22
N THR A 139 -8.50 -24.75 5.72
CA THR A 139 -8.59 -24.42 4.29
C THR A 139 -8.00 -23.04 4.02
N THR A 140 -6.75 -23.03 3.60
CA THR A 140 -6.19 -21.93 2.80
C THR A 140 -6.20 -22.34 1.33
N PRO A 141 -6.12 -21.39 0.38
CA PRO A 141 -5.83 -21.72 -1.01
C PRO A 141 -4.47 -22.41 -1.18
N PHE A 142 -3.60 -22.34 -0.17
CA PHE A 142 -2.24 -22.88 -0.20
C PHE A 142 -2.10 -24.10 0.72
N LYS A 143 -2.98 -25.10 0.67
CA LYS A 143 -2.64 -26.39 1.28
C LYS A 143 -1.46 -27.00 0.52
N LEU A 144 -0.24 -26.77 1.01
CA LEU A 144 0.90 -27.59 0.64
C LEU A 144 0.70 -28.92 1.35
N PHE A 145 0.24 -29.89 0.56
CA PHE A 145 0.12 -31.33 0.76
C PHE A 145 0.16 -31.86 2.21
#